data_AF-A0A376FI53-F1
#
_entry.id   AF-A0A376FI53-F1
#
_cell.length_a   1.000
_cell.length_b   1.000
_cell.length_c   1.000
_cell.angle_alpha   90.00
_cell.angle_beta   90.00
_cell.angle_gamma   90.00
#
_symmetry.space_group_name_H-M   'P 1'
#
loop_
_entity.id
_entity.type
_entity.pdbx_description
1 polymer ?
#
loop_
_entity_poly.entity_id
_entity_poly.type
_entity_poly.pdbx_seq_one_letter_code
_entity_poly.pdbx_strand_id
1 'polypeptide(L)'
;MNSFSEGAVTPLLSFWRGTLALAGMLLLSACSHDTSLPPFTASGYADNQGAVRIWRKDSGGEVHLLSAFSPWHNGNTSTAEYRWQGDDLSLIELNVYSKTPEHVKVRFDDHGELSFMQREVSGQKQQLSSDQIALYRYRAEQIRQTQRRASSGPRCAAPGALA
;
A
#
# COMPACT_ATOMS: atom_id res chain seq x y z
N MET A 1 -25.89 -17.92 -71.03
CA MET A 1 -24.79 -16.96 -70.83
C MET A 1 -24.97 -16.29 -69.48
N ASN A 2 -24.61 -16.97 -68.39
CA ASN A 2 -24.64 -16.40 -67.04
C ASN A 2 -23.28 -16.71 -66.41
N SER A 3 -22.35 -15.73 -66.42
CA SER A 3 -21.08 -15.84 -65.70
C SER A 3 -21.27 -15.36 -64.27
N PHE A 4 -20.95 -16.24 -63.32
CA PHE A 4 -20.89 -15.96 -61.89
C PHE A 4 -19.71 -15.03 -61.61
N SER A 5 -19.96 -13.87 -60.99
CA SER A 5 -18.94 -12.92 -60.57
C SER A 5 -18.56 -13.15 -59.11
N GLU A 6 -17.73 -14.16 -58.86
CA GLU A 6 -17.02 -14.36 -57.58
C GLU A 6 -15.68 -13.63 -57.64
N GLY A 7 -15.55 -12.45 -57.01
CA GLY A 7 -14.27 -11.76 -57.04
C GLY A 7 -14.08 -10.54 -56.14
N ALA A 8 -15.04 -10.19 -55.27
CA ALA A 8 -14.96 -8.95 -54.49
C ALA A 8 -15.24 -9.08 -52.99
N VAL A 9 -15.44 -10.29 -52.46
CA VAL A 9 -15.83 -10.49 -51.05
C VAL A 9 -14.60 -10.70 -50.14
N THR A 10 -13.53 -11.28 -50.68
CA THR A 10 -12.29 -11.59 -49.97
C THR A 10 -11.47 -10.39 -49.46
N PRO A 11 -11.32 -9.26 -50.18
CA PRO A 11 -10.46 -8.17 -49.71
C PRO A 11 -11.09 -7.38 -48.56
N LEU A 12 -12.41 -7.25 -48.52
CA LEU A 12 -13.14 -6.51 -47.49
C LEU A 12 -13.13 -7.22 -46.13
N LEU A 13 -13.23 -8.56 -46.13
CA LEU A 13 -13.17 -9.38 -44.93
C LEU A 13 -11.78 -9.34 -44.26
N SER A 14 -10.70 -9.25 -45.05
CA SER A 14 -9.34 -9.12 -44.53
C SER A 14 -9.13 -7.77 -43.81
N PHE A 15 -9.62 -6.68 -44.42
CA PHE A 15 -9.53 -5.34 -43.84
C PHE A 15 -10.34 -5.20 -42.55
N TRP A 16 -11.54 -5.79 -42.50
CA TRP A 16 -12.43 -5.74 -41.33
C TRP A 16 -11.91 -6.58 -40.15
N ARG A 17 -11.26 -7.71 -40.43
CA ARG A 17 -10.56 -8.51 -39.40
C ARG A 17 -9.34 -7.77 -38.85
N GLY A 18 -8.61 -7.06 -39.70
CA GLY A 18 -7.48 -6.23 -39.30
C GLY A 18 -7.89 -5.09 -38.37
N THR A 19 -8.96 -4.36 -38.70
CA THR A 19 -9.45 -3.26 -37.85
C THR A 19 -10.02 -3.75 -36.53
N LEU A 20 -10.74 -4.88 -36.50
CA LEU A 20 -11.22 -5.50 -35.25
C LEU A 20 -10.06 -5.99 -34.36
N ALA A 21 -9.01 -6.57 -34.94
CA ALA A 21 -7.83 -6.98 -34.19
C ALA A 21 -7.08 -5.77 -33.59
N LEU A 22 -6.96 -4.69 -34.35
CA LEU A 22 -6.30 -3.45 -33.90
C LEU A 22 -7.13 -2.74 -32.82
N ALA A 23 -8.46 -2.72 -32.95
CA ALA A 23 -9.37 -2.24 -31.92
C ALA A 23 -9.27 -3.10 -30.65
N GLY A 24 -9.18 -4.43 -30.77
CA GLY A 24 -8.94 -5.34 -29.65
C GLY A 24 -7.61 -5.07 -28.95
N MET A 25 -6.54 -4.82 -29.70
CA MET A 25 -5.22 -4.51 -29.13
C MET A 25 -5.18 -3.14 -28.44
N LEU A 26 -5.91 -2.15 -28.95
CA LEU A 26 -6.09 -0.85 -28.28
C LEU A 26 -6.89 -0.99 -26.98
N LEU A 27 -7.93 -1.83 -26.95
CA LEU A 27 -8.70 -2.10 -25.72
C LEU A 27 -7.87 -2.80 -24.63
N LEU A 28 -6.81 -3.52 -24.99
CA LEU A 28 -5.88 -4.15 -24.04
C LEU A 28 -4.87 -3.16 -23.43
N SER A 29 -4.82 -1.90 -23.89
CA SER A 29 -3.88 -0.87 -23.40
C SER A 29 -4.42 -0.01 -22.24
N ALA A 30 -5.54 -0.40 -21.62
CA ALA A 30 -6.24 0.40 -20.60
C ALA A 30 -5.55 0.47 -19.21
N CYS A 31 -4.39 -0.16 -19.02
CA CYS A 31 -3.61 0.01 -17.80
C CYS A 31 -2.53 1.08 -18.05
N SER A 32 -2.79 2.29 -17.58
CA SER A 32 -1.80 3.37 -17.62
C SER A 32 -0.78 3.19 -16.49
N HIS A 33 0.47 3.56 -16.76
CA HIS A 33 1.52 3.57 -15.76
C HIS A 33 1.55 4.93 -15.06
N ASP A 34 0.54 5.20 -14.24
CA ASP A 34 0.61 6.33 -13.32
C ASP A 34 1.43 5.90 -12.10
N THR A 35 2.54 6.58 -11.83
CA THR A 35 3.42 6.33 -10.68
C THR A 35 3.00 7.09 -9.43
N SER A 36 2.03 8.01 -9.54
CA SER A 36 1.55 8.80 -8.41
C SER A 36 0.72 7.94 -7.47
N LEU A 37 1.13 7.82 -6.21
CA LEU A 37 0.38 7.04 -5.24
C LEU A 37 -1.02 7.66 -5.07
N PRO A 38 -2.09 6.84 -5.07
CA PRO A 38 -3.40 7.39 -4.82
C PRO A 38 -3.44 7.92 -3.38
N PRO A 39 -4.23 8.96 -3.08
CA PRO A 39 -4.29 9.58 -1.75
C PRO A 39 -4.59 8.60 -0.60
N PHE A 40 -5.20 7.45 -0.92
CA PHE A 40 -5.39 6.35 -0.01
C PHE A 40 -5.03 5.01 -0.67
N THR A 41 -4.28 4.17 0.03
CA THR A 41 -3.96 2.80 -0.37
C THR A 41 -4.24 1.84 0.77
N ALA A 42 -4.71 0.64 0.43
CA ALA A 42 -4.87 -0.47 1.35
C ALA A 42 -4.21 -1.70 0.74
N SER A 43 -3.32 -2.33 1.49
CA SER A 43 -2.62 -3.54 1.07
C SER A 43 -2.35 -4.43 2.27
N GLY A 44 -1.79 -5.61 2.03
CA GLY A 44 -1.44 -6.52 3.09
C GLY A 44 -0.65 -7.70 2.57
N TYR A 45 -0.11 -8.47 3.49
CA TYR A 45 0.64 -9.68 3.19
C TYR A 45 0.40 -10.73 4.27
N ALA A 46 0.60 -11.99 3.90
CA ALA A 46 0.68 -13.11 4.83
C ALA A 46 2.13 -13.26 5.28
N ASP A 47 2.35 -13.24 6.59
CA ASP A 47 3.58 -13.61 7.26
C ASP A 47 3.46 -15.07 7.76
N ASN A 48 4.57 -15.69 8.11
CA ASN A 48 4.62 -17.01 8.72
C ASN A 48 3.81 -17.07 10.03
N GLN A 49 3.71 -15.95 10.76
CA GLN A 49 3.01 -15.89 12.06
C GLN A 49 1.61 -15.29 12.01
N GLY A 50 1.22 -14.62 10.94
CA GLY A 50 -0.05 -13.90 10.87
C GLY A 50 -0.26 -13.11 9.59
N ALA A 51 -1.39 -12.43 9.49
CA ALA A 51 -1.67 -11.46 8.44
C ALA A 51 -1.24 -10.06 8.90
N VAL A 52 -0.66 -9.30 7.98
CA VAL A 52 -0.46 -7.86 8.14
C VAL A 52 -1.34 -7.13 7.14
N ARG A 53 -2.16 -6.21 7.64
CA ARG A 53 -2.89 -5.22 6.82
C ARG A 53 -2.27 -3.85 7.02
N ILE A 54 -2.15 -3.10 5.95
CA ILE A 54 -1.55 -1.78 5.91
C ILE A 54 -2.50 -0.84 5.17
N TRP A 55 -2.76 0.30 5.78
CA TRP A 55 -3.46 1.42 5.18
C TRP A 55 -2.52 2.61 5.17
N ARG A 56 -2.47 3.32 4.05
CA ARG A 56 -1.69 4.54 3.91
C ARG A 56 -2.58 5.64 3.36
N LYS A 57 -2.44 6.82 3.94
CA LYS A 57 -3.09 8.05 3.50
C LYS A 57 -2.02 9.13 3.29
N ASP A 58 -2.00 9.70 2.10
CA ASP A 58 -1.12 10.81 1.74
C ASP A 58 -1.95 12.11 1.71
N SER A 59 -1.51 13.16 2.41
CA SER A 59 -2.23 14.43 2.49
C SER A 59 -1.29 15.60 2.76
N GLY A 60 -1.17 16.55 1.83
CA GLY A 60 -0.44 17.81 2.06
C GLY A 60 1.04 17.62 2.41
N GLY A 61 1.71 16.61 1.84
CA GLY A 61 3.10 16.25 2.14
C GLY A 61 3.28 15.31 3.33
N GLU A 62 2.21 15.06 4.10
CA GLU A 62 2.20 14.09 5.20
C GLU A 62 1.82 12.69 4.71
N VAL A 63 2.50 11.68 5.26
CA VAL A 63 2.15 10.27 5.07
C VAL A 63 1.71 9.69 6.40
N HIS A 64 0.46 9.24 6.47
CA HIS A 64 -0.09 8.53 7.62
C HIS A 64 -0.22 7.05 7.26
N LEU A 65 0.41 6.18 8.04
CA LEU A 65 0.37 4.75 7.80
C LEU A 65 -0.14 4.03 9.05
N LEU A 66 -1.17 3.23 8.88
CA LEU A 66 -1.70 2.33 9.89
C LEU A 66 -1.38 0.90 9.48
N SER A 67 -0.87 0.10 10.40
CA SER A 67 -0.68 -1.33 10.22
C SER A 67 -1.41 -2.09 11.32
N ALA A 68 -1.98 -3.24 10.97
CA ALA A 68 -2.60 -4.17 11.90
C ALA A 68 -2.06 -5.58 11.64
N PHE A 69 -1.51 -6.20 12.68
CA PHE A 69 -1.06 -7.57 12.66
C PHE A 69 -2.05 -8.46 13.42
N SER A 70 -2.47 -9.56 12.79
CA SER A 70 -3.32 -10.58 13.40
C SER A 70 -2.65 -11.94 13.26
N PRO A 71 -2.43 -12.69 14.36
CA PRO A 71 -1.82 -14.02 14.30
C PRO A 71 -2.75 -15.06 13.65
N TRP A 72 -2.18 -16.13 13.08
CA TRP A 72 -2.97 -17.26 12.52
C TRP A 72 -3.61 -18.14 13.58
N HIS A 73 -2.91 -18.31 14.69
CA HIS A 73 -3.32 -19.16 15.80
C HIS A 73 -3.30 -18.33 17.09
N ASN A 74 -2.63 -18.83 18.11
CA ASN A 74 -2.45 -18.11 19.36
C ASN A 74 -1.39 -17.01 19.18
N GLY A 75 -1.67 -15.83 19.69
CA GLY A 75 -0.75 -14.70 19.67
C GLY A 75 -1.46 -13.41 20.03
N ASN A 76 -0.71 -12.32 20.01
CA ASN A 76 -1.24 -11.00 20.33
C ASN A 76 -1.47 -10.22 19.03
N THR A 77 -2.67 -9.68 18.88
CA THR A 77 -2.95 -8.71 17.82
C THR A 77 -2.22 -7.41 18.16
N SER A 78 -1.70 -6.72 17.16
CA SER A 78 -1.13 -5.39 17.37
C SER A 78 -1.54 -4.44 16.26
N THR A 79 -1.58 -3.16 16.58
CA THR A 79 -1.73 -2.08 15.61
C THR A 79 -0.58 -1.09 15.78
N ALA A 80 -0.08 -0.56 14.68
CA ALA A 80 0.91 0.50 14.71
C ALA A 80 0.55 1.62 13.74
N GLU A 81 0.53 2.84 14.24
CA GLU A 81 0.43 4.07 13.48
C GLU A 81 1.82 4.70 13.33
N TYR A 82 2.09 5.18 12.13
CA TYR A 82 3.32 5.87 11.79
C TYR A 82 2.98 7.13 10.99
N ARG A 83 3.71 8.22 11.24
CA ARG A 83 3.55 9.47 10.49
C ARG A 83 4.89 9.97 9.98
N TRP A 84 4.91 10.42 8.73
CA TRP A 84 6.05 11.10 8.13
C TRP A 84 5.65 12.48 7.64
N GLN A 85 6.57 13.44 7.80
CA GLN A 85 6.55 14.73 7.13
C GLN A 85 7.60 14.66 6.02
N GLY A 86 7.17 14.60 4.75
CA GLY A 86 8.08 14.25 3.67
C GLY A 86 8.72 12.87 3.88
N ASP A 87 10.03 12.84 4.13
CA ASP A 87 10.78 11.61 4.42
C ASP A 87 11.13 11.40 5.89
N ASP A 88 10.86 12.38 6.74
CA ASP A 88 11.22 12.34 8.16
C ASP A 88 10.09 11.71 8.99
N LEU A 89 10.44 10.68 9.74
CA LEU A 89 9.51 9.99 10.65
C LEU A 89 9.23 10.89 11.85
N SER A 90 7.97 11.24 12.09
CA SER A 90 7.55 12.15 13.18
C SER A 90 6.79 11.46 14.32
N LEU A 91 6.15 10.32 14.06
CA LEU A 91 5.41 9.55 15.06
C LEU A 91 5.54 8.04 14.83
N ILE A 92 5.68 7.31 15.94
CA ILE A 92 5.41 5.88 16.05
C ILE A 92 4.45 5.70 17.22
N GLU A 93 3.33 5.03 17.00
CA GLU A 93 2.39 4.62 18.04
C GLU A 93 2.02 3.16 17.87
N LEU A 94 2.32 2.30 18.85
CA LEU A 94 2.10 0.86 18.82
C LEU A 94 1.18 0.45 19.96
N ASN A 95 0.17 -0.36 19.65
CA ASN A 95 -0.73 -0.99 20.61
C ASN A 95 -0.62 -2.51 20.47
N VAL A 96 -0.33 -3.20 21.57
CA VAL A 96 -0.34 -4.66 21.62
C VAL A 96 -1.51 -5.13 22.48
N TYR A 97 -2.47 -5.78 21.84
CA TYR A 97 -3.65 -6.33 22.47
C TYR A 97 -3.32 -7.75 22.96
N SER A 98 -2.99 -7.85 24.25
CA SER A 98 -2.63 -9.10 24.90
C SER A 98 -3.16 -9.17 26.33
N LYS A 99 -2.84 -10.25 27.06
CA LYS A 99 -3.08 -10.34 28.51
C LYS A 99 -2.35 -9.25 29.30
N THR A 100 -1.26 -8.72 28.76
CA THR A 100 -0.45 -7.64 29.33
C THR A 100 -0.41 -6.52 28.29
N PRO A 101 -1.46 -5.66 28.25
CA PRO A 101 -1.55 -4.62 27.23
C PRO A 101 -0.31 -3.73 27.25
N GLU A 102 0.18 -3.41 26.06
CA GLU A 102 1.32 -2.52 25.87
C GLU A 102 0.94 -1.40 24.91
N HIS A 103 1.27 -0.16 25.30
CA HIS A 103 1.16 1.03 24.47
C HIS A 103 2.52 1.69 24.39
N VAL A 104 2.98 1.98 23.18
CA VAL A 104 4.24 2.68 22.94
C VAL A 104 3.95 3.89 22.09
N LYS A 105 4.50 5.04 22.48
CA LYS A 105 4.44 6.27 21.71
C LYS A 105 5.81 6.92 21.67
N VAL A 106 6.31 7.14 20.46
CA VAL A 106 7.59 7.81 20.21
C VAL A 106 7.34 8.94 19.22
N ARG A 107 7.79 10.14 19.53
CA ARG A 107 7.74 11.29 18.63
C ARG A 107 9.14 11.78 18.33
N PHE A 108 9.29 12.29 17.13
CA PHE A 108 10.51 12.94 16.69
C PHE A 108 10.21 14.40 16.32
N ASP A 109 11.21 15.26 16.44
CA ASP A 109 11.12 16.63 15.95
C ASP A 109 11.40 16.71 14.45
N ASP A 110 11.45 17.94 13.94
CA ASP A 110 11.75 18.28 12.54
C ASP A 110 13.21 18.01 12.12
N HIS A 111 14.10 17.73 13.09
CA HIS A 111 15.47 17.29 12.83
C HIS A 111 15.60 15.76 12.86
N GLY A 112 14.49 15.05 13.11
CA GLY A 112 14.48 13.59 13.29
C GLY A 112 15.02 13.14 14.63
N GLU A 113 15.17 14.05 15.60
CA GLU A 113 15.64 13.75 16.95
C GLU A 113 14.50 13.39 17.88
N LEU A 114 14.80 12.63 18.95
CA LEU A 114 13.78 12.16 19.89
C LEU A 114 13.19 13.33 20.69
N SER A 115 11.91 13.65 20.45
CA SER A 115 11.20 14.70 21.18
C SER A 115 10.32 14.16 22.31
N PHE A 116 9.84 12.92 22.18
CA PHE A 116 9.03 12.26 23.21
C PHE A 116 9.14 10.74 23.11
N MET A 117 9.16 10.07 24.26
CA MET A 117 8.98 8.62 24.35
C MET A 117 8.18 8.23 25.59
N GLN A 118 7.28 7.27 25.42
CA GLN A 118 6.58 6.61 26.51
C GLN A 118 6.29 5.17 26.10
N ARG A 119 6.60 4.22 26.97
CA ARG A 119 6.10 2.85 26.92
C ARG A 119 5.26 2.62 28.17
N GLU A 120 4.08 2.06 28.00
CA GLU A 120 3.19 1.70 29.09
C GLU A 120 2.88 0.22 29.00
N VAL A 121 3.16 -0.52 30.07
CA VAL A 121 2.90 -1.96 30.17
C VAL A 121 2.02 -2.20 31.37
N SER A 122 0.81 -2.71 31.17
CA SER A 122 -0.18 -2.91 32.25
C SER A 122 -0.38 -1.68 33.15
N GLY A 123 -0.45 -0.48 32.54
CA GLY A 123 -0.63 0.79 33.27
C GLY A 123 0.65 1.38 33.88
N GLN A 124 1.79 0.68 33.79
CA GLN A 124 3.06 1.17 34.31
C GLN A 124 3.88 1.84 33.21
N LYS A 125 4.22 3.11 33.42
CA LYS A 125 5.04 3.89 32.49
C LYS A 125 6.52 3.54 32.64
N GLN A 126 7.17 3.33 31.52
CA GLN A 126 8.57 2.94 31.38
C GLN A 126 9.23 3.79 30.30
N GLN A 127 10.50 4.12 30.53
CA GLN A 127 11.35 4.72 29.52
C GLN A 127 11.77 3.66 28.50
N LEU A 128 11.92 4.06 27.24
CA LEU A 128 12.47 3.21 26.20
C LEU A 128 14.00 3.34 26.17
N SER A 129 14.70 2.24 25.90
CA SER A 129 16.12 2.28 25.59
C SER A 129 16.37 2.80 24.17
N SER A 130 17.58 3.29 23.91
CA SER A 130 18.03 3.69 22.57
C SER A 130 17.83 2.58 21.54
N ASP A 131 18.15 1.34 21.91
CA ASP A 131 18.06 0.18 21.02
C ASP A 131 16.62 -0.16 20.67
N GLN A 132 15.68 0.00 21.62
CA GLN A 132 14.26 -0.17 21.36
C GLN A 132 13.75 0.89 20.37
N ILE A 133 14.17 2.15 20.55
CA ILE A 133 13.81 3.23 19.63
C ILE A 133 14.34 2.95 18.22
N ALA A 134 15.61 2.53 18.11
CA ALA A 134 16.23 2.16 16.83
C ALA A 134 15.47 0.99 16.15
N LEU A 135 15.06 -0.02 16.93
CA LEU A 135 14.25 -1.13 16.42
C LEU A 135 12.88 -0.66 15.91
N TYR A 136 12.21 0.24 16.63
CA TYR A 136 10.93 0.78 16.19
C TYR A 136 11.07 1.62 14.91
N ARG A 137 12.12 2.43 14.80
CA ARG A 137 12.44 3.17 13.56
C ARG A 137 12.64 2.22 12.38
N TYR A 138 13.45 1.18 12.56
CA TYR A 138 13.69 0.17 11.53
C TYR A 138 12.39 -0.49 11.08
N ARG A 139 11.52 -0.89 12.02
CA ARG A 139 10.21 -1.49 11.70
C ARG A 139 9.29 -0.52 10.95
N ALA A 140 9.25 0.74 11.34
CA ALA A 140 8.48 1.78 10.64
C ALA A 140 8.90 1.89 9.16
N GLU A 141 10.21 1.91 8.91
CA GLU A 141 10.75 1.98 7.55
C GLU A 141 10.47 0.72 6.74
N GLN A 142 10.62 -0.48 7.33
CA GLN A 142 10.28 -1.74 6.67
C GLN A 142 8.81 -1.79 6.21
N ILE A 143 7.89 -1.33 7.07
CA ILE A 143 6.47 -1.26 6.74
C ILE A 143 6.21 -0.24 5.63
N ARG A 144 6.84 0.94 5.68
CA ARG A 144 6.73 1.97 4.62
C ARG A 144 7.22 1.45 3.27
N GLN A 145 8.35 0.74 3.24
CA GLN A 145 8.90 0.14 2.02
C GLN A 145 7.99 -0.96 1.47
N THR A 146 7.48 -1.82 2.34
CA THR A 146 6.53 -2.87 1.95
C THR A 146 5.28 -2.26 1.33
N GLN A 147 4.74 -1.20 1.93
CA GLN A 147 3.59 -0.47 1.40
C GLN A 147 3.87 0.16 0.03
N ARG A 148 5.02 0.83 -0.12
CA ARG A 148 5.43 1.45 -1.39
C ARG A 148 5.53 0.40 -2.50
N ARG A 149 6.14 -0.76 -2.22
CA ARG A 149 6.25 -1.87 -3.16
C ARG A 149 4.89 -2.45 -3.54
N ALA A 150 3.99 -2.63 -2.56
CA ALA A 150 2.65 -3.13 -2.82
C ALA A 150 1.82 -2.14 -3.67
N SER A 151 2.11 -0.84 -3.55
CA SER A 151 1.38 0.22 -4.25
C SER A 151 1.96 0.60 -5.62
N SER A 152 3.14 0.10 -5.98
CA SER A 152 3.83 0.42 -7.26
C SER A 152 3.42 -0.48 -8.43
N GLY A 153 2.40 -1.34 -8.27
CA GLY A 153 1.91 -2.22 -9.33
C GLY A 153 1.09 -1.48 -10.41
N PRO A 154 0.96 -2.04 -11.62
CA PRO A 154 0.12 -1.47 -12.67
C PRO A 154 -1.33 -1.39 -12.20
N ARG A 155 -1.91 -0.18 -12.27
CA ARG A 155 -3.32 0.06 -11.95
C ARG A 155 -4.12 0.02 -13.24
N CYS A 156 -5.14 -0.83 -13.29
CA CYS A 156 -6.09 -0.82 -14.38
C CYS A 156 -7.28 0.03 -13.95
N ALA A 157 -7.67 0.98 -14.80
CA ALA A 157 -8.82 1.82 -14.54
C ALA A 157 -10.07 0.94 -14.36
N ALA A 158 -10.79 1.11 -13.26
CA ALA A 158 -12.11 0.49 -13.13
C ALA A 158 -13.02 1.10 -14.21
N PRO A 159 -13.75 0.28 -14.99
CA PRO A 159 -14.70 0.80 -15.97
C PRO A 159 -15.80 1.57 -15.22
N GLY A 160 -15.78 2.90 -15.32
CA GLY A 160 -16.71 3.80 -14.61
C GLY A 160 -16.15 5.18 -14.24
N ALA A 161 -14.85 5.44 -14.39
CA ALA A 161 -14.23 6.72 -14.03
C ALA A 161 -14.13 7.72 -15.21
N LEU A 162 -15.18 7.84 -16.01
CA LEU A 162 -15.37 8.98 -16.92
C LEU A 162 -16.73 9.58 -16.61
N ALA A 163 -16.72 10.67 -15.85
CA ALA A 163 -17.82 11.62 -15.73
C ALA A 163 -17.43 12.89 -16.49
#